data_AF-A0A372G1G4-F1
#
_entry.id   AF-A0A372G1G4-F1
#
_cell.length_a   1.000
_cell.length_b   1.000
_cell.length_c   1.000
_cell.angle_alpha   90.00
_cell.angle_beta   90.00
_cell.angle_gamma   90.00
#
_symmetry.space_group_name_H-M   'P 1'
#
loop_
_entity.id
_entity.type
_entity.pdbx_description
1 polymer ?
#
loop_
_entity_poly.entity_id
_entity_poly.type
_entity_poly.pdbx_seq_one_letter_code
_entity_poly.pdbx_strand_id
1 'polypeptide(L)'
;MPTHRRRIYPGQRAADCAVVLLVAASFGPYVVSGVRTEQLAVCAVAGIAFLVRARRLPSAPAPVVALAALLVAYPAVAAVASVGDAHLSTGLRTVGFWAGLDNLLLPAIILAAGYLIVSGDVDRLRLVRFAAGTLVTILAANAILAYAMLMDPGAYDHVLTAWWSGDTGTVTTAERAATMGRYSGIFNQPAEAGVMYSVGLVAAVFMLRRRPVLLAAAGVLLTIGGLLTASKIFLLVGLPVAVWQTWAGSPWRTRVGAALAVTGVLAVFDHQARRPDSPIGGMLLDAWLAPGEQSGSLLSLYSARRFGENSTLADAAGIVFTHSPWIGFGMDGLRIAYDSAWVEALVMAGLIGVVAQTAILTMLVVLWWRSRRWADRAVVRFGAGLLVVVVVGSLGLPTTTVNRVSTVVWLLVALLLVARPAPPTPAPATAPRASRRVVPASRRPAVSAGQFVPAGGVRFAVGKQAGVESE
;
A
#
# COMPACT_ATOMS: atom_id res chain seq x y z
N MET A 1 -31.68 -5.19 13.99
CA MET A 1 -31.38 -5.88 12.71
C MET A 1 -30.77 -7.24 13.04
N PRO A 2 -31.37 -8.35 12.63
CA PRO A 2 -30.82 -9.68 12.87
C PRO A 2 -29.45 -9.79 12.19
N THR A 3 -28.42 -10.07 12.98
CA THR A 3 -27.07 -10.36 12.51
C THR A 3 -27.09 -11.72 11.82
N HIS A 4 -27.45 -11.75 10.54
CA HIS A 4 -27.26 -12.93 9.70
C HIS A 4 -25.78 -13.33 9.80
N ARG A 5 -25.49 -14.39 10.58
CA ARG A 5 -24.20 -15.06 10.58
C ARG A 5 -23.99 -15.60 9.17
N ARG A 6 -23.31 -14.82 8.31
CA ARG A 6 -22.89 -15.29 6.99
C ARG A 6 -22.07 -16.56 7.19
N ARG A 7 -22.52 -17.68 6.65
CA ARG A 7 -21.71 -18.91 6.61
C ARG A 7 -20.39 -18.56 5.92
N ILE A 8 -19.28 -18.75 6.64
CA ILE A 8 -17.94 -18.57 6.07
C ILE A 8 -17.66 -19.82 5.24
N TYR A 9 -17.59 -19.68 3.91
CA TYR A 9 -17.18 -20.76 3.02
C TYR A 9 -15.71 -21.14 3.28
N PRO A 10 -15.31 -22.41 3.19
CA PRO A 10 -13.94 -22.84 3.43
C PRO A 10 -12.91 -22.10 2.57
N GLY A 11 -13.26 -21.80 1.30
CA GLY A 11 -12.41 -21.01 0.40
C GLY A 11 -12.15 -19.57 0.85
N GLN A 12 -13.02 -18.99 1.69
CA GLN A 12 -12.82 -17.65 2.26
C GLN A 12 -11.68 -17.65 3.28
N ARG A 13 -11.59 -18.66 4.15
CA ARG A 13 -10.54 -18.74 5.17
C ARG A 13 -9.16 -18.89 4.54
N ALA A 14 -9.04 -19.74 3.52
CA ALA A 14 -7.80 -19.91 2.78
C ALA A 14 -7.35 -18.60 2.13
N ALA A 15 -8.28 -17.85 1.53
CA ALA A 15 -7.98 -16.53 0.94
C ALA A 15 -7.57 -15.50 2.00
N ASP A 16 -8.27 -15.46 3.15
CA ASP A 16 -7.92 -14.59 4.28
C ASP A 16 -6.48 -14.91 4.76
N CYS A 17 -6.16 -16.18 4.99
CA CYS A 17 -4.83 -16.64 5.41
C CYS A 17 -3.75 -16.31 4.37
N ALA A 18 -4.01 -16.53 3.08
CA ALA A 18 -3.06 -16.21 2.02
C ALA A 18 -2.72 -14.71 2.00
N VAL A 19 -3.72 -13.84 2.10
CA VAL A 19 -3.50 -12.38 2.15
C VAL A 19 -2.70 -11.98 3.38
N VAL A 20 -3.04 -12.50 4.56
CA VAL A 20 -2.29 -12.23 5.80
C VAL A 20 -0.85 -12.72 5.68
N LEU A 21 -0.64 -13.93 5.15
CA LEU A 21 0.68 -14.51 4.96
C LEU A 21 1.54 -13.67 4.02
N LEU A 22 0.99 -13.24 2.87
CA LEU A 22 1.72 -12.41 1.91
C LEU A 22 2.14 -11.07 2.52
N VAL A 23 1.24 -10.40 3.24
CA VAL A 23 1.57 -9.13 3.93
C VAL A 23 2.56 -9.37 5.07
N ALA A 24 2.42 -10.42 5.87
CA ALA A 24 3.35 -10.69 6.96
C ALA A 24 4.74 -11.08 6.45
N ALA A 25 4.80 -11.87 5.38
CA ALA A 25 6.06 -12.36 4.83
C ALA A 25 6.92 -11.24 4.20
N SER A 26 6.31 -10.15 3.70
CA SER A 26 7.06 -8.96 3.24
C SER A 26 7.83 -8.25 4.37
N PHE A 27 7.51 -8.55 5.63
CA PHE A 27 8.21 -8.04 6.81
C PHE A 27 9.13 -9.09 7.46
N GLY A 28 9.26 -10.29 6.89
CA GLY A 28 10.14 -11.32 7.44
C GLY A 28 11.61 -11.14 7.04
N PRO A 29 12.53 -11.84 7.70
CA PRO A 29 13.96 -11.73 7.43
C PRO A 29 14.37 -12.36 6.08
N TYR A 30 15.64 -12.22 5.74
CA TYR A 30 16.29 -13.10 4.78
C TYR A 30 16.44 -14.50 5.39
N VAL A 31 16.23 -15.54 4.58
CA VAL A 31 16.25 -16.94 5.01
C VAL A 31 17.64 -17.53 4.76
N VAL A 32 18.04 -17.68 3.50
CA VAL A 32 19.35 -18.22 3.09
C VAL A 32 19.75 -17.59 1.74
N SER A 33 21.03 -17.25 1.57
CA SER A 33 21.61 -16.79 0.30
C SER A 33 20.84 -15.64 -0.38
N GLY A 34 20.41 -14.65 0.40
CA GLY A 34 19.65 -13.50 -0.12
C GLY A 34 18.18 -13.80 -0.45
N VAL A 35 17.71 -15.03 -0.29
CA VAL A 35 16.29 -15.38 -0.42
C VAL A 35 15.50 -14.79 0.74
N ARG A 36 14.40 -14.11 0.45
CA ARG A 36 13.52 -13.48 1.43
C ARG A 36 12.35 -14.37 1.79
N THR A 37 11.84 -14.27 3.01
CA THR A 37 10.60 -14.96 3.42
C THR A 37 9.43 -14.65 2.49
N GLU A 38 9.37 -13.43 1.95
CA GLU A 38 8.30 -13.02 1.04
C GLU A 38 8.33 -13.76 -0.29
N GLN A 39 9.51 -14.04 -0.85
CA GLN A 39 9.63 -14.78 -2.10
C GLN A 39 9.08 -16.20 -1.93
N LEU A 40 9.44 -16.85 -0.82
CA LEU A 40 8.93 -18.18 -0.49
C LEU A 40 7.41 -18.16 -0.32
N ALA A 41 6.87 -17.19 0.41
CA ALA A 41 5.43 -17.05 0.61
C ALA A 41 4.69 -16.74 -0.70
N VAL A 42 5.22 -15.84 -1.54
CA VAL A 42 4.65 -15.48 -2.83
C VAL A 42 4.63 -16.68 -3.76
N CYS A 43 5.75 -17.38 -3.92
CA CYS A 43 5.84 -18.57 -4.76
C CYS A 43 4.88 -19.68 -4.28
N ALA A 44 4.83 -19.95 -2.98
CA ALA A 44 3.94 -20.96 -2.41
C ALA A 44 2.45 -20.60 -2.64
N VAL A 45 2.05 -19.37 -2.32
CA VAL A 45 0.67 -18.90 -2.48
C VAL A 45 0.28 -18.84 -3.96
N ALA A 46 1.16 -18.34 -4.83
CA ALA A 46 0.93 -18.29 -6.27
C ALA A 46 0.79 -19.70 -6.86
N GLY A 47 1.68 -20.63 -6.50
CA GLY A 47 1.61 -22.02 -6.94
C GLY A 47 0.32 -22.71 -6.54
N ILE A 48 -0.09 -22.61 -5.26
CA ILE A 48 -1.35 -23.16 -4.78
C ILE A 48 -2.55 -22.51 -5.47
N ALA A 49 -2.57 -21.18 -5.60
CA ALA A 49 -3.65 -20.46 -6.26
C ALA A 49 -3.77 -20.87 -7.73
N PHE A 50 -2.65 -21.06 -8.43
CA PHE A 50 -2.59 -21.54 -9.80
C PHE A 50 -3.14 -22.96 -9.91
N LEU A 51 -2.64 -23.91 -9.11
CA LEU A 51 -3.10 -25.31 -9.15
C LEU A 51 -4.61 -25.43 -8.90
N VAL A 52 -5.17 -24.63 -7.98
CA VAL A 52 -6.59 -24.69 -7.63
C VAL A 52 -7.47 -23.92 -8.62
N ARG A 53 -6.97 -22.84 -9.23
CA ARG A 53 -7.81 -21.86 -9.95
C ARG A 53 -7.31 -21.43 -11.34
N ALA A 54 -6.30 -22.07 -11.91
CA ALA A 54 -5.76 -21.72 -13.24
C ALA A 54 -6.85 -21.67 -14.33
N ARG A 55 -7.90 -22.49 -14.23
CA ARG A 55 -9.06 -22.46 -15.15
C ARG A 55 -9.81 -21.13 -15.20
N ARG A 56 -9.56 -20.22 -14.25
CA ARG A 56 -10.15 -18.87 -14.21
C ARG A 56 -9.28 -17.82 -14.90
N LEU A 57 -8.04 -18.11 -15.27
CA LEU A 57 -7.18 -17.15 -15.98
C LEU A 57 -7.78 -16.67 -17.32
N PRO A 58 -8.41 -17.54 -18.15
CA PRO A 58 -9.00 -17.09 -19.40
C PRO A 58 -10.18 -16.10 -19.23
N SER A 59 -10.79 -16.04 -18.04
CA SER A 59 -11.88 -15.09 -17.74
C SER A 59 -11.37 -13.77 -17.13
N ALA A 60 -10.06 -13.54 -17.12
CA ALA A 60 -9.49 -12.26 -16.70
C ALA A 60 -9.99 -11.11 -17.59
N PRO A 61 -10.42 -9.98 -17.00
CA PRO A 61 -10.83 -8.82 -17.79
C PRO A 61 -9.68 -8.33 -18.68
N ALA A 62 -9.97 -7.91 -19.92
CA ALA A 62 -8.94 -7.45 -20.86
C ALA A 62 -7.95 -6.40 -20.29
N PRO A 63 -8.35 -5.41 -19.47
CA PRO A 63 -7.38 -4.48 -18.85
C PRO A 63 -6.39 -5.14 -17.88
N VAL A 64 -6.82 -6.22 -17.21
CA VAL A 64 -5.98 -7.01 -16.31
C VAL A 64 -4.98 -7.81 -17.11
N VAL A 65 -5.44 -8.44 -18.21
CA VAL A 65 -4.58 -9.16 -19.14
C VAL A 65 -3.54 -8.21 -19.76
N ALA A 66 -3.95 -7.00 -20.15
CA ALA A 66 -3.05 -5.99 -20.68
C ALA A 66 -2.00 -5.56 -19.64
N LEU A 67 -2.39 -5.34 -18.39
CA LEU A 67 -1.45 -5.04 -17.31
C LEU A 67 -0.46 -6.18 -17.07
N ALA A 68 -0.94 -7.43 -17.01
CA ALA A 68 -0.09 -8.60 -16.85
C ALA A 68 0.89 -8.75 -18.03
N ALA A 69 0.42 -8.53 -19.26
CA ALA A 69 1.27 -8.55 -20.45
C ALA A 69 2.37 -7.49 -20.38
N LEU A 70 2.07 -6.26 -19.93
CA LEU A 70 3.08 -5.22 -19.74
C LEU A 70 4.12 -5.60 -18.66
N LEU A 71 3.65 -6.19 -17.55
CA LEU A 71 4.53 -6.66 -16.47
C LEU A 71 5.41 -7.83 -16.86
N VAL A 72 5.05 -8.60 -17.89
CA VAL A 72 5.88 -9.67 -18.45
C VAL A 72 6.78 -9.15 -19.58
N ALA A 73 6.28 -8.22 -20.39
CA ALA A 73 7.04 -7.62 -21.49
C ALA A 73 8.26 -6.86 -20.98
N TYR A 74 8.14 -6.13 -19.87
CA TYR A 74 9.27 -5.39 -19.27
C TYR A 74 10.45 -6.31 -18.89
N PRO A 75 10.29 -7.35 -18.06
CA PRO A 75 11.37 -8.30 -17.79
C PRO A 75 11.80 -9.09 -19.03
N ALA A 76 10.92 -9.36 -20.00
CA ALA A 76 11.33 -10.02 -21.23
C ALA A 76 12.34 -9.18 -22.03
N VAL A 77 12.14 -7.85 -22.11
CA VAL A 77 13.12 -6.94 -22.74
C VAL A 77 14.42 -6.92 -21.94
N ALA A 78 14.36 -6.85 -20.61
CA ALA A 78 15.56 -6.92 -19.77
C ALA A 78 16.30 -8.26 -19.93
N ALA A 79 15.59 -9.38 -20.09
CA ALA A 79 16.21 -10.69 -20.35
C ALA A 79 16.98 -10.70 -21.68
N VAL A 80 16.40 -10.12 -22.73
CA VAL A 80 17.06 -9.99 -24.04
C VAL A 80 18.32 -9.13 -23.92
N ALA A 81 18.25 -8.02 -23.17
CA ALA A 81 19.39 -7.15 -22.95
C ALA A 81 20.52 -7.81 -22.13
N SER A 82 20.20 -8.76 -21.23
CA SER A 82 21.19 -9.55 -20.48
C SER A 82 22.03 -10.49 -21.36
N VAL A 83 21.62 -10.78 -22.60
CA VAL A 83 22.44 -11.59 -23.53
C VAL A 83 23.64 -10.80 -24.07
N GLY A 84 23.62 -9.46 -23.98
CA GLY A 84 24.68 -8.61 -24.47
C GLY A 84 25.78 -8.30 -23.45
N ASP A 85 26.99 -8.05 -23.96
CA ASP A 85 28.18 -7.68 -23.15
C ASP A 85 28.23 -6.18 -22.79
N ALA A 86 27.10 -5.46 -22.86
CA ALA A 86 27.06 -4.02 -22.66
C ALA A 86 27.66 -3.59 -21.31
N HIS A 87 27.50 -4.39 -20.27
CA HIS A 87 28.01 -4.11 -18.93
C HIS A 87 29.56 -4.08 -18.86
N LEU A 88 30.26 -4.88 -19.67
CA LEU A 88 31.73 -4.98 -19.67
C LEU A 88 32.40 -3.65 -20.05
N SER A 89 31.72 -2.82 -20.84
CA SER A 89 32.25 -1.54 -21.31
C SER A 89 32.23 -0.42 -20.27
N THR A 90 31.47 -0.58 -19.18
CA THR A 90 31.22 0.51 -18.22
C THR A 90 32.19 0.55 -17.03
N GLY A 91 32.90 -0.56 -16.77
CA GLY A 91 33.72 -0.72 -15.56
C GLY A 91 32.93 -0.77 -14.23
N LEU A 92 31.60 -0.69 -14.28
CA LEU A 92 30.74 -0.79 -13.10
C LEU A 92 30.41 -2.26 -12.79
N ARG A 93 30.22 -2.57 -11.51
CA ARG A 93 29.75 -3.88 -11.07
C ARG A 93 28.26 -4.04 -11.40
N THR A 94 27.83 -5.27 -11.65
CA THR A 94 26.41 -5.61 -11.80
C THR A 94 25.75 -5.87 -10.44
N VAL A 95 24.42 -5.76 -10.38
CA VAL A 95 23.61 -6.13 -9.20
C VAL A 95 23.45 -7.66 -9.13
N GLY A 96 23.43 -8.30 -10.31
CA GLY A 96 23.36 -9.74 -10.49
C GLY A 96 22.00 -10.20 -11.02
N PHE A 97 22.04 -11.08 -12.02
CA PHE A 97 20.88 -11.58 -12.77
C PHE A 97 19.70 -12.00 -11.90
N TRP A 98 19.93 -12.81 -10.86
CA TRP A 98 18.87 -13.36 -10.02
C TRP A 98 18.12 -12.29 -9.21
N ALA A 99 18.84 -11.26 -8.75
CA ALA A 99 18.22 -10.15 -8.01
C ALA A 99 17.34 -9.31 -8.93
N GLY A 100 17.80 -9.04 -10.17
CA GLY A 100 17.00 -8.33 -11.16
C GLY A 100 15.79 -9.13 -11.63
N LEU A 101 15.97 -10.42 -11.94
CA LEU A 101 14.89 -11.32 -12.33
C LEU A 101 13.78 -11.34 -11.27
N ASP A 102 14.16 -11.52 -10.00
CA ASP A 102 13.23 -11.54 -8.89
C ASP A 102 12.46 -10.21 -8.77
N ASN A 103 13.15 -9.07 -8.74
CA ASN A 103 12.51 -7.76 -8.59
C ASN A 103 11.56 -7.41 -9.74
N LEU A 104 11.88 -7.83 -10.97
CA LEU A 104 11.07 -7.55 -12.15
C LEU A 104 9.89 -8.54 -12.32
N LEU A 105 10.05 -9.81 -11.93
CA LEU A 105 8.97 -10.81 -12.07
C LEU A 105 8.00 -10.84 -10.89
N LEU A 106 8.46 -10.51 -9.68
CA LEU A 106 7.64 -10.55 -8.47
C LEU A 106 6.30 -9.79 -8.61
N PRO A 107 6.26 -8.57 -9.20
CA PRO A 107 5.01 -7.88 -9.53
C PRO A 107 3.97 -8.73 -10.29
N ALA A 108 4.41 -9.43 -11.33
CA ALA A 108 3.54 -10.23 -12.19
C ALA A 108 3.01 -11.45 -11.45
N ILE A 109 3.86 -12.12 -10.68
CA ILE A 109 3.50 -13.29 -9.86
C ILE A 109 2.45 -12.91 -8.83
N ILE A 110 2.63 -11.77 -8.15
CA ILE A 110 1.71 -11.31 -7.10
C ILE A 110 0.40 -10.81 -7.68
N LEU A 111 0.43 -10.12 -8.83
CA LEU A 111 -0.78 -9.73 -9.54
C LEU A 111 -1.61 -10.96 -9.93
N ALA A 112 -0.96 -12.00 -10.48
CA ALA A 112 -1.61 -13.25 -10.85
C ALA A 112 -2.18 -13.99 -9.61
N ALA A 113 -1.39 -14.12 -8.55
CA ALA A 113 -1.83 -14.74 -7.29
C ALA A 113 -3.02 -13.98 -6.70
N GLY A 114 -2.92 -12.65 -6.59
CA GLY A 114 -3.98 -11.79 -6.08
C GLY A 114 -5.26 -11.88 -6.92
N TYR A 115 -5.14 -11.90 -8.25
CA TYR A 115 -6.28 -12.13 -9.14
C TYR A 115 -6.94 -13.49 -8.87
N LEU A 116 -6.16 -14.57 -8.81
CA LEU A 116 -6.69 -15.91 -8.58
C LEU A 116 -7.36 -16.05 -7.20
N ILE A 117 -6.79 -15.44 -6.16
CA ILE A 117 -7.36 -15.39 -4.81
C ILE A 117 -8.75 -14.73 -4.84
N VAL A 118 -8.90 -13.60 -5.53
CA VAL A 118 -10.15 -12.83 -5.56
C VAL A 118 -11.15 -13.33 -6.61
N SER A 119 -10.72 -14.05 -7.65
CA SER A 119 -11.55 -14.48 -8.78
C SER A 119 -12.73 -15.42 -8.46
N GLY A 120 -13.01 -15.72 -7.18
CA GLY A 120 -14.16 -16.52 -6.75
C GLY A 120 -15.14 -15.82 -5.83
N ASP A 121 -16.01 -16.60 -5.18
CA ASP A 121 -17.07 -16.11 -4.29
C ASP A 121 -16.54 -15.65 -2.93
N VAL A 122 -15.39 -14.96 -2.96
CA VAL A 122 -14.67 -14.47 -1.79
C VAL A 122 -15.06 -13.02 -1.58
N ASP A 123 -15.34 -12.66 -0.32
CA ASP A 123 -15.61 -11.28 0.08
C ASP A 123 -14.34 -10.46 -0.05
N ARG A 124 -14.22 -9.79 -1.18
CA ARG A 124 -13.07 -8.97 -1.52
C ARG A 124 -12.84 -7.82 -0.53
N LEU A 125 -13.90 -7.17 -0.06
CA LEU A 125 -13.77 -6.06 0.90
C LEU A 125 -13.20 -6.59 2.22
N ARG A 126 -13.57 -7.81 2.60
CA ARG A 126 -12.99 -8.50 3.75
C ARG A 126 -11.49 -8.76 3.55
N LEU A 127 -11.06 -9.24 2.38
CA LEU A 127 -9.64 -9.42 2.08
C LEU A 127 -8.85 -8.11 2.14
N VAL A 128 -9.37 -7.03 1.56
CA VAL A 128 -8.74 -5.70 1.63
C VAL A 128 -8.59 -5.25 3.08
N ARG A 129 -9.59 -5.49 3.94
CA ARG A 129 -9.51 -5.17 5.38
C ARG A 129 -8.51 -6.05 6.12
N PHE A 130 -8.35 -7.32 5.76
CA PHE A 130 -7.30 -8.17 6.32
C PHE A 130 -5.91 -7.67 5.90
N ALA A 131 -5.68 -7.42 4.61
CA ALA A 131 -4.42 -6.88 4.12
C ALA A 131 -4.05 -5.57 4.81
N ALA A 132 -4.98 -4.60 4.83
CA ALA A 132 -4.79 -3.32 5.46
C ALA A 132 -4.58 -3.43 6.98
N GLY A 133 -5.30 -4.33 7.65
CA GLY A 133 -5.22 -4.52 9.10
C GLY A 133 -3.88 -5.10 9.51
N THR A 134 -3.47 -6.19 8.84
CA THR A 134 -2.16 -6.80 9.04
C THR A 134 -1.03 -5.80 8.75
N LEU A 135 -1.13 -5.04 7.66
CA LEU A 135 -0.14 -4.01 7.30
C LEU A 135 0.00 -2.95 8.40
N VAL A 136 -1.11 -2.38 8.87
CA VAL A 136 -1.10 -1.35 9.92
C VAL A 136 -0.55 -1.90 11.23
N THR A 137 -0.93 -3.12 11.62
CA THR A 137 -0.44 -3.75 12.85
C THR A 137 1.08 -3.98 12.80
N ILE A 138 1.60 -4.55 11.71
CA ILE A 138 3.03 -4.82 11.59
C ILE A 138 3.84 -3.52 11.50
N LEU A 139 3.36 -2.50 10.77
CA LEU A 139 4.05 -1.21 10.70
C LEU A 139 4.03 -0.46 12.03
N ALA A 140 2.97 -0.59 12.83
CA ALA A 140 2.95 -0.06 14.18
C ALA A 140 4.00 -0.74 15.08
N ALA A 141 4.15 -2.07 14.97
CA ALA A 141 5.23 -2.79 15.64
C ALA A 141 6.62 -2.35 15.13
N ASN A 142 6.79 -2.17 13.83
CA ASN A 142 8.04 -1.65 13.26
C ASN A 142 8.34 -0.22 13.73
N ALA A 143 7.33 0.63 13.93
CA ALA A 143 7.53 1.99 14.44
C ALA A 143 8.04 1.97 15.89
N ILE A 144 7.53 1.05 16.72
CA ILE A 144 8.04 0.83 18.08
C ILE A 144 9.50 0.38 18.03
N LEU A 145 9.84 -0.55 17.14
CA LEU A 145 11.21 -1.01 16.94
C LEU A 145 12.13 0.14 16.47
N ALA A 146 11.72 0.91 15.47
CA ALA A 146 12.49 2.05 14.98
C ALA A 146 12.70 3.12 16.07
N TYR A 147 11.70 3.35 16.93
CA TYR A 147 11.84 4.23 18.08
C TYR A 147 12.77 3.65 19.15
N ALA A 148 12.73 2.34 19.40
CA ALA A 148 13.65 1.68 20.32
C ALA A 148 15.11 1.79 19.84
N MET A 149 15.35 1.64 18.53
CA MET A 149 16.67 1.87 17.93
C MET A 149 17.17 3.31 18.09
N LEU A 150 16.26 4.30 18.06
CA LEU A 150 16.62 5.69 18.33
C LEU A 150 17.10 5.89 19.78
N MET A 151 16.48 5.18 20.74
CA MET A 151 16.80 5.30 22.16
C MET A 151 18.11 4.60 22.53
N ASP A 152 18.45 3.51 21.83
CA ASP A 152 19.66 2.73 22.06
C ASP A 152 20.28 2.28 20.72
N PRO A 153 21.01 3.18 20.03
CA PRO A 153 21.64 2.88 18.76
C PRO A 153 22.64 1.71 18.89
N GLY A 154 22.45 0.66 18.08
CA GLY A 154 23.32 -0.52 18.05
C GLY A 154 22.81 -1.72 18.85
N ALA A 155 21.91 -1.52 19.83
CA ALA A 155 21.41 -2.62 20.66
C ALA A 155 20.69 -3.73 19.87
N TYR A 156 20.09 -3.37 18.73
CA TYR A 156 19.28 -4.27 17.91
C TYR A 156 19.98 -4.79 16.66
N ASP A 157 21.22 -4.37 16.38
CA ASP A 157 21.92 -4.67 15.12
C ASP A 157 22.08 -6.17 14.89
N HIS A 158 22.42 -6.92 15.95
CA HIS A 158 22.58 -8.38 15.89
C HIS A 158 21.29 -9.11 15.42
N VAL A 159 20.11 -8.60 15.75
CA VAL A 159 18.83 -9.14 15.26
C VAL A 159 18.52 -8.60 13.86
N LEU A 160 18.72 -7.30 13.66
CA LEU A 160 18.32 -6.59 12.44
C LEU A 160 19.18 -6.94 11.22
N THR A 161 20.39 -7.45 11.40
CA THR A 161 21.22 -8.00 10.32
C THR A 161 20.50 -9.10 9.52
N ALA A 162 19.58 -9.85 10.14
CA ALA A 162 18.76 -10.83 9.42
C ALA A 162 17.74 -10.18 8.47
N TRP A 163 17.42 -8.89 8.63
CA TRP A 163 16.49 -8.12 7.78
C TRP A 163 17.18 -7.16 6.82
N TRP A 164 18.46 -6.82 7.06
CA TRP A 164 19.26 -5.93 6.23
C TRP A 164 20.20 -6.75 5.36
N SER A 165 19.99 -6.77 4.03
CA SER A 165 20.93 -7.48 3.16
C SER A 165 22.24 -6.71 3.07
N GLY A 166 23.32 -7.33 3.53
CA GLY A 166 24.70 -6.94 3.22
C GLY A 166 25.42 -8.10 2.54
N ASP A 167 26.29 -7.79 1.57
CA ASP A 167 27.35 -8.75 1.22
C ASP A 167 28.16 -8.96 2.51
N THR A 168 28.49 -10.20 2.86
CA THR A 168 29.26 -10.52 4.08
C THR A 168 30.47 -9.61 4.21
N GLY A 169 30.52 -8.82 5.29
CA GLY A 169 31.61 -7.88 5.56
C GLY A 169 31.42 -6.45 5.03
N THR A 170 30.25 -6.11 4.47
CA THR A 170 29.94 -4.73 4.04
C THR A 170 28.88 -4.09 4.92
N VAL A 171 29.08 -2.81 5.28
CA VAL A 171 28.12 -2.01 6.02
C VAL A 171 26.83 -1.89 5.22
N THR A 172 25.71 -2.30 5.81
CA THR A 172 24.41 -2.32 5.13
C THR A 172 23.90 -0.90 4.85
N THR A 173 22.93 -0.76 3.94
CA THR A 173 22.36 0.57 3.66
C THR A 173 21.59 1.11 4.89
N ALA A 174 20.99 0.22 5.67
CA ALA A 174 20.31 0.57 6.91
C ALA A 174 21.28 1.06 7.98
N GLU A 175 22.41 0.38 8.18
CA GLU A 175 23.47 0.84 9.10
C GLU A 175 23.99 2.24 8.72
N ARG A 176 24.30 2.46 7.44
CA ARG A 176 24.71 3.80 6.95
C ARG A 176 23.63 4.85 7.13
N ALA A 177 22.35 4.46 7.06
CA ALA A 177 21.25 5.38 7.29
C ALA A 177 21.09 5.71 8.79
N ALA A 178 21.27 4.72 9.66
CA ALA A 178 21.21 4.88 11.11
C ALA A 178 22.29 5.83 11.63
N THR A 179 23.51 5.78 11.07
CA THR A 179 24.57 6.76 11.40
C THR A 179 24.23 8.19 11.00
N MET A 180 23.26 8.38 10.11
CA MET A 180 22.70 9.69 9.72
C MET A 180 21.40 10.02 10.47
N GLY A 181 21.08 9.32 11.57
CA GLY A 181 19.88 9.55 12.37
C GLY A 181 18.58 9.06 11.70
N ARG A 182 18.67 8.17 10.69
CA ARG A 182 17.51 7.63 9.97
C ARG A 182 17.25 6.19 10.37
N TYR A 183 16.15 5.96 11.08
CA TYR A 183 15.80 4.67 11.64
C TYR A 183 14.62 4.08 10.88
N SER A 184 14.88 3.05 10.07
CA SER A 184 13.89 2.37 9.23
C SER A 184 13.32 1.10 9.85
N GLY A 185 13.81 0.67 11.01
CA GLY A 185 13.45 -0.61 11.61
C GLY A 185 13.92 -1.77 10.73
N ILE A 186 13.00 -2.67 10.36
CA ILE A 186 13.33 -3.86 9.57
C ILE A 186 13.65 -3.57 8.09
N PHE A 187 13.38 -2.36 7.60
CA PHE A 187 13.57 -2.03 6.19
C PHE A 187 15.04 -1.67 5.92
N ASN A 188 15.58 -2.14 4.80
CA ASN A 188 17.00 -1.94 4.47
C ASN A 188 17.30 -0.51 4.04
N GLN A 189 16.29 0.24 3.58
CA GLN A 189 16.46 1.61 3.11
C GLN A 189 15.36 2.53 3.65
N PRO A 190 15.67 3.79 4.00
CA PRO A 190 14.66 4.70 4.52
C PRO A 190 13.56 5.04 3.52
N ALA A 191 13.89 5.09 2.22
CA ALA A 191 12.91 5.31 1.16
C ALA A 191 11.86 4.18 1.10
N GLU A 192 12.29 2.92 1.21
CA GLU A 192 11.42 1.73 1.26
C GLU A 192 10.46 1.81 2.46
N ALA A 193 11.00 2.08 3.65
CA ALA A 193 10.21 2.27 4.87
C ALA A 193 9.20 3.42 4.72
N GLY A 194 9.63 4.55 4.14
CA GLY A 194 8.77 5.70 3.92
C GLY A 194 7.58 5.40 3.01
N VAL A 195 7.77 4.62 1.94
CA VAL A 195 6.65 4.14 1.09
C VAL A 195 5.73 3.24 1.91
N MET A 196 6.28 2.30 2.66
CA MET A 196 5.47 1.38 3.48
C MET A 196 4.64 2.10 4.54
N TYR A 197 5.23 3.06 5.28
CA TYR A 197 4.49 3.91 6.20
C TYR A 197 3.44 4.77 5.51
N SER A 198 3.70 5.25 4.29
CA SER A 198 2.72 5.98 3.48
C SER A 198 1.50 5.12 3.14
N VAL A 199 1.73 3.90 2.64
CA VAL A 199 0.67 2.93 2.33
C VAL A 199 -0.05 2.51 3.60
N GLY A 200 0.67 2.27 4.70
CA GLY A 200 0.12 1.94 6.01
C GLY A 200 -0.79 3.03 6.57
N LEU A 201 -0.40 4.30 6.46
CA LEU A 201 -1.19 5.42 6.96
C LEU A 201 -2.48 5.59 6.16
N VAL A 202 -2.39 5.48 4.83
CA VAL A 202 -3.56 5.45 3.94
C VAL A 202 -4.48 4.26 4.25
N ALA A 203 -3.92 3.08 4.52
CA ALA A 203 -4.66 1.88 4.93
C ALA A 203 -5.36 2.06 6.29
N ALA A 204 -4.69 2.70 7.26
CA ALA A 204 -5.25 3.02 8.57
C ALA A 204 -6.46 3.96 8.43
N VAL A 205 -6.37 5.00 7.61
CA VAL A 205 -7.50 5.90 7.33
C VAL A 205 -8.67 5.13 6.72
N PHE A 206 -8.40 4.26 5.74
CA PHE A 206 -9.43 3.42 5.12
C PHE A 206 -10.17 2.55 6.15
N MET A 207 -9.45 1.87 7.04
CA MET A 207 -10.03 0.94 8.02
C MET A 207 -10.65 1.60 9.23
N LEU A 208 -10.00 2.63 9.77
CA LEU A 208 -10.26 3.17 11.11
C LEU A 208 -10.99 4.51 11.09
N ARG A 209 -11.40 5.05 9.93
CA ARG A 209 -12.13 6.34 9.84
C ARG A 209 -13.38 6.48 10.72
N ARG A 210 -14.00 5.36 11.13
CA ARG A 210 -15.16 5.32 12.04
C ARG A 210 -14.79 5.06 13.51
N ARG A 211 -13.50 4.90 13.82
CA ARG A 211 -12.95 4.59 15.15
C ARG A 211 -11.86 5.64 15.47
N PRO A 212 -12.23 6.88 15.81
CA PRO A 212 -11.32 8.01 15.88
C PRO A 212 -10.13 7.77 16.81
N VAL A 213 -10.36 7.15 17.98
CA VAL A 213 -9.30 6.85 18.95
C VAL A 213 -8.27 5.88 18.39
N LEU A 214 -8.73 4.77 17.79
CA LEU A 214 -7.82 3.80 17.17
C LEU A 214 -7.11 4.38 15.95
N LEU A 215 -7.79 5.22 15.15
CA LEU A 215 -7.14 5.91 14.04
C LEU A 215 -6.06 6.88 14.55
N ALA A 216 -6.34 7.64 15.61
CA ALA A 216 -5.35 8.54 16.20
C ALA A 216 -4.15 7.75 16.74
N ALA A 217 -4.38 6.69 17.51
CA ALA A 217 -3.30 5.84 18.05
C ALA A 217 -2.44 5.21 16.94
N ALA A 218 -3.07 4.58 15.94
CA ALA A 218 -2.34 4.03 14.79
C ALA A 218 -1.65 5.13 13.98
N GLY A 219 -2.31 6.28 13.78
CA GLY A 219 -1.78 7.43 13.06
C GLY A 219 -0.54 8.00 13.74
N VAL A 220 -0.54 8.13 15.07
CA VAL A 220 0.63 8.56 15.86
C VAL A 220 1.80 7.60 15.64
N LEU A 221 1.60 6.30 15.86
CA LEU A 221 2.68 5.31 15.71
C LEU A 221 3.23 5.29 14.28
N LEU A 222 2.37 5.26 13.27
CA LEU A 222 2.79 5.27 11.87
C LEU A 222 3.47 6.59 11.47
N THR A 223 3.07 7.72 12.05
CA THR A 223 3.72 9.01 11.80
C THR A 223 5.08 9.06 12.47
N ILE A 224 5.23 8.60 13.71
CA ILE A 224 6.54 8.47 14.38
C ILE A 224 7.46 7.60 13.53
N GLY A 225 7.01 6.39 13.16
CA GLY A 225 7.78 5.48 12.32
C GLY A 225 8.18 6.12 10.98
N GLY A 226 7.23 6.76 10.29
CA GLY A 226 7.49 7.43 9.02
C GLY A 226 8.45 8.63 9.14
N LEU A 227 8.36 9.43 10.20
CA LEU A 227 9.27 10.55 10.45
C LEU A 227 10.69 10.08 10.74
N LEU A 228 10.86 9.00 11.51
CA LEU A 228 12.17 8.41 11.82
C LEU A 228 12.91 7.91 10.57
N THR A 229 12.19 7.57 9.49
CA THR A 229 12.82 7.25 8.20
C THR A 229 13.47 8.46 7.53
N ALA A 230 13.07 9.69 7.89
CA ALA A 230 13.41 10.91 7.17
C ALA A 230 13.16 10.81 5.64
N SER A 231 12.17 10.01 5.23
CA SER A 231 11.88 9.76 3.82
C SER A 231 11.04 10.88 3.21
N LYS A 232 11.54 11.43 2.09
CA LYS A 232 10.85 12.39 1.23
C LYS A 232 9.49 11.87 0.77
N ILE A 233 9.40 10.58 0.48
CA ILE A 233 8.15 9.97 0.00
C ILE A 233 7.10 9.98 1.11
N PHE A 234 7.48 9.69 2.35
CA PHE A 234 6.56 9.75 3.48
C PHE A 234 6.09 11.18 3.75
N LEU A 235 7.04 12.11 3.88
CA LEU A 235 6.77 13.50 4.22
C LEU A 235 5.97 14.26 3.15
N LEU A 236 6.35 14.11 1.88
CA LEU A 236 5.78 14.90 0.77
C LEU A 236 4.61 14.23 0.08
N VAL A 237 4.45 12.91 0.24
CA VAL A 237 3.38 12.16 -0.44
C VAL A 237 2.49 11.46 0.57
N GLY A 238 3.03 10.55 1.38
CA GLY A 238 2.26 9.71 2.29
C GLY A 238 1.40 10.50 3.27
N LEU A 239 2.04 11.40 4.03
CA LEU A 239 1.38 12.19 5.05
C LEU A 239 0.32 13.15 4.45
N PRO A 240 0.62 13.96 3.41
CA PRO A 240 -0.39 14.79 2.76
C PRO A 240 -1.57 13.99 2.19
N VAL A 241 -1.31 12.84 1.55
CA VAL A 241 -2.37 11.97 1.01
C VAL A 241 -3.26 11.43 2.12
N ALA A 242 -2.70 11.00 3.25
CA ALA A 242 -3.47 10.51 4.38
C ALA A 242 -4.32 11.61 5.05
N VAL A 243 -3.76 12.83 5.20
CA VAL A 243 -4.49 14.00 5.69
C VAL A 243 -5.65 14.33 4.77
N TRP A 244 -5.41 14.41 3.46
CA TRP A 244 -6.44 14.64 2.45
C TRP A 244 -7.56 13.59 2.52
N GLN A 245 -7.22 12.30 2.61
CA GLN A 245 -8.23 11.24 2.72
C GLN A 245 -9.03 11.32 4.00
N THR A 246 -8.38 11.64 5.12
CA THR A 246 -9.06 11.81 6.41
C THR A 246 -10.06 12.96 6.31
N TRP A 247 -9.65 14.08 5.72
CA TRP A 247 -10.52 15.23 5.51
C TRP A 247 -11.72 14.92 4.60
N ALA A 248 -11.48 14.25 3.48
CA ALA A 248 -12.51 13.93 2.50
C ALA A 248 -13.49 12.83 2.93
N GLY A 249 -13.10 11.98 3.89
CA GLY A 249 -13.81 10.73 4.19
C GLY A 249 -14.28 10.51 5.61
N SER A 250 -13.77 11.26 6.59
CA SER A 250 -14.02 10.99 8.00
C SER A 250 -15.02 11.99 8.62
N PRO A 251 -15.72 11.63 9.71
CA PRO A 251 -16.50 12.56 10.53
C PRO A 251 -15.63 13.66 11.14
N TRP A 252 -16.20 14.82 11.46
CA TRP A 252 -15.50 15.98 12.04
C TRP A 252 -14.61 15.61 13.25
N ARG A 253 -15.14 14.85 14.22
CA ARG A 253 -14.37 14.41 15.40
C ARG A 253 -13.10 13.65 15.03
N THR A 254 -13.18 12.79 14.03
CA THR A 254 -12.04 12.04 13.51
C THR A 254 -11.03 12.95 12.80
N ARG A 255 -11.51 13.97 12.06
CA ARG A 255 -10.63 14.95 11.39
C ARG A 255 -9.81 15.75 12.40
N VAL A 256 -10.49 16.32 13.40
CA VAL A 256 -9.84 17.10 14.45
C VAL A 256 -8.87 16.23 15.25
N GLY A 257 -9.31 15.04 15.68
CA GLY A 257 -8.44 14.12 16.42
C GLY A 257 -7.18 13.70 15.64
N ALA A 258 -7.33 13.38 14.36
CA ALA A 258 -6.18 13.04 13.51
C ALA A 258 -5.26 14.24 13.27
N ALA A 259 -5.81 15.44 13.05
CA ALA A 259 -5.02 16.66 12.87
C ALA A 259 -4.22 16.99 14.14
N LEU A 260 -4.86 17.00 15.32
CA LEU A 260 -4.19 17.22 16.60
C LEU A 260 -3.10 16.19 16.86
N ALA A 261 -3.38 14.91 16.57
CA ALA A 261 -2.41 13.84 16.73
C ALA A 261 -1.18 14.02 15.82
N VAL A 262 -1.39 14.28 14.53
CA VAL A 262 -0.30 14.49 13.57
C VAL A 262 0.50 15.75 13.93
N THR A 263 -0.17 16.87 14.20
CA THR A 263 0.49 18.12 14.60
C THR A 263 1.27 17.95 15.90
N GLY A 264 0.72 17.24 16.89
CA GLY A 264 1.40 16.95 18.15
C GLY A 264 2.67 16.13 17.94
N VAL A 265 2.62 15.10 17.10
CA VAL A 265 3.80 14.30 16.74
C VAL A 265 4.85 15.14 16.02
N LEU A 266 4.44 15.96 15.04
CA LEU A 266 5.35 16.85 14.32
C LEU A 266 6.02 17.87 15.25
N ALA A 267 5.26 18.46 16.19
CA ALA A 267 5.78 19.42 17.16
C ALA A 267 6.79 18.77 18.13
N VAL A 268 6.48 17.58 18.65
CA VAL A 268 7.40 16.82 19.50
C VAL A 268 8.66 16.46 18.73
N PHE A 269 8.52 16.03 17.49
CA PHE A 269 9.66 15.65 16.65
C PHE A 269 10.55 16.84 16.30
N ASP A 270 9.97 18.00 15.92
CA ASP A 270 10.70 19.25 15.70
C ASP A 270 11.44 19.70 16.97
N HIS A 271 10.77 19.68 18.12
CA HIS A 271 11.40 20.00 19.41
C HIS A 271 12.57 19.08 19.75
N GLN A 272 12.41 17.77 19.53
CA GLN A 272 13.50 16.80 19.76
C GLN A 272 14.64 16.97 18.76
N ALA A 273 14.35 17.28 17.49
CA ALA A 273 15.37 17.46 16.46
C ALA A 273 16.25 18.70 16.70
N ARG A 274 15.68 19.77 17.29
CA ARG A 274 16.40 21.01 17.61
C ARG A 274 17.33 20.92 18.82
N ARG A 275 17.31 19.82 19.58
CA ARG A 275 18.23 19.64 20.72
C ARG A 275 19.67 19.45 20.22
N PRO A 276 20.67 20.09 20.84
CA PRO A 276 22.08 19.97 20.42
C PRO A 276 22.57 18.52 20.36
N ASP A 277 22.15 17.71 21.32
CA ASP A 277 22.55 16.30 21.45
C ASP A 277 21.56 15.33 20.78
N SER A 278 20.71 15.82 19.87
CA SER A 278 19.65 14.99 19.28
C SER A 278 20.21 13.93 18.32
N PRO A 279 19.93 12.63 18.56
CA PRO A 279 20.33 11.56 17.64
C PRO A 279 19.57 11.58 16.31
N ILE A 280 18.49 12.36 16.20
CA ILE A 280 17.71 12.56 14.97
C ILE A 280 18.41 13.54 14.02
N GLY A 281 19.33 14.37 14.56
CA GLY A 281 20.09 15.37 13.83
C GLY A 281 19.25 16.56 13.39
N GLY A 282 19.46 17.73 14.00
CA GLY A 282 18.82 18.99 13.58
C GLY A 282 19.06 19.33 12.11
N MET A 283 20.21 18.90 11.55
CA MET A 283 20.59 19.11 10.16
C MET A 283 19.54 18.64 9.14
N LEU A 284 18.78 17.58 9.42
CA LEU A 284 17.77 17.10 8.49
C LEU A 284 16.62 18.12 8.41
N LEU A 285 15.99 18.43 9.54
CA LEU A 285 14.87 19.38 9.61
C LEU A 285 15.28 20.80 9.23
N ASP A 286 16.47 21.25 9.63
CA ASP A 286 16.98 22.57 9.26
C ASP A 286 17.26 22.66 7.75
N ALA A 287 17.82 21.61 7.13
CA ALA A 287 17.97 21.57 5.67
C ALA A 287 16.62 21.58 4.92
N TRP A 288 15.54 21.12 5.56
CA TRP A 288 14.19 21.14 5.01
C TRP A 288 13.48 22.50 5.18
N LEU A 289 13.61 23.12 6.36
CA LEU A 289 12.89 24.32 6.75
C LEU A 289 13.63 25.62 6.40
N ALA A 290 14.97 25.59 6.33
CA ALA A 290 15.82 26.73 6.02
C ALA A 290 16.74 26.44 4.82
N PRO A 291 16.18 26.22 3.61
CA PRO A 291 16.99 25.95 2.41
C PRO A 291 17.89 27.12 1.99
N GLY A 292 17.63 28.34 2.50
CA GLY A 292 18.24 29.59 2.05
C GLY A 292 19.74 29.75 2.33
N GLU A 293 20.31 28.97 3.25
CA GLU A 293 21.75 29.06 3.58
C GLU A 293 22.62 28.10 2.75
N GLN A 294 22.02 27.16 2.02
CA GLN A 294 22.77 26.19 1.21
C GLN A 294 22.82 26.67 -0.24
N SER A 295 24.03 26.92 -0.75
CA SER A 295 24.26 27.27 -2.16
C SER A 295 23.83 26.12 -3.09
N GLY A 296 22.73 26.31 -3.80
CA GLY A 296 22.21 25.35 -4.79
C GLY A 296 20.79 25.68 -5.23
N SER A 297 20.35 25.10 -6.35
CA SER A 297 18.95 25.21 -6.76
C SER A 297 18.05 24.48 -5.73
N LEU A 298 16.85 25.01 -5.47
CA LEU A 298 15.84 24.36 -4.62
C LEU A 298 15.58 22.92 -5.07
N LEU A 299 15.62 22.67 -6.38
CA LEU A 299 15.50 21.33 -6.95
C LEU A 299 16.63 20.40 -6.49
N SER A 300 17.89 20.89 -6.43
CA SER A 300 19.01 20.10 -5.91
C SER A 300 18.86 19.81 -4.42
N LEU A 301 18.40 20.77 -3.61
CA LEU A 301 18.16 20.59 -2.18
C LEU A 301 17.08 19.51 -1.93
N TYR A 302 15.90 19.70 -2.53
CA TYR A 302 14.79 18.77 -2.38
C TYR A 302 15.04 17.42 -3.04
N SER A 303 15.94 17.32 -4.01
CA SER A 303 16.35 16.05 -4.60
C SER A 303 17.56 15.40 -3.92
N ALA A 304 18.18 16.05 -2.94
CA ALA A 304 19.49 15.64 -2.40
C ALA A 304 20.52 15.47 -3.51
N ARG A 305 20.56 16.45 -4.42
CA ARG A 305 21.40 16.54 -5.63
C ARG A 305 21.15 15.47 -6.68
N ARG A 306 20.06 14.69 -6.56
CA ARG A 306 19.60 13.76 -7.61
C ARG A 306 19.03 14.45 -8.84
N PHE A 307 18.67 15.71 -8.75
CA PHE A 307 18.29 16.55 -9.90
C PHE A 307 19.11 17.84 -9.82
N GLY A 308 20.11 17.98 -10.70
CA GLY A 308 21.06 19.10 -10.72
C GLY A 308 22.30 18.80 -11.56
N GLU A 309 23.20 19.77 -11.64
CA GLU A 309 24.54 19.60 -12.22
C GLU A 309 25.30 18.55 -11.38
N ASN A 310 25.84 17.50 -12.04
CA ASN A 310 26.47 16.33 -11.40
C ASN A 310 25.51 15.42 -10.60
N SER A 311 24.31 15.19 -11.13
CA SER A 311 23.36 14.23 -10.56
C SER A 311 23.76 12.78 -10.86
N THR A 312 23.74 11.93 -9.83
CA THR A 312 23.91 10.48 -9.98
C THR A 312 22.88 9.84 -10.93
N LEU A 313 21.68 10.42 -11.04
CA LEU A 313 20.66 9.95 -11.99
C LEU A 313 20.99 10.36 -13.42
N ALA A 314 21.54 11.57 -13.61
CA ALA A 314 22.00 12.04 -14.90
C ALA A 314 23.19 11.20 -15.38
N ASP A 315 24.12 10.87 -14.48
CA ASP A 315 25.25 9.99 -14.77
C ASP A 315 24.78 8.59 -15.17
N ALA A 316 23.85 8.00 -14.41
CA ALA A 316 23.24 6.71 -14.72
C ALA A 316 22.59 6.71 -16.11
N ALA A 317 21.80 7.74 -16.42
CA ALA A 317 21.15 7.89 -17.71
C ALA A 317 22.17 8.09 -18.84
N GLY A 318 23.21 8.91 -18.62
CA GLY A 318 24.28 9.15 -19.58
C GLY A 318 25.04 7.87 -19.93
N ILE A 319 25.32 7.02 -18.95
CA ILE A 319 25.93 5.70 -19.17
C ILE A 319 25.04 4.83 -20.07
N VAL A 320 23.72 4.76 -19.79
CA VAL A 320 22.78 4.00 -20.63
C VAL A 320 22.73 4.57 -22.05
N PHE A 321 22.58 5.89 -22.21
CA PHE A 321 22.48 6.51 -23.54
C PHE A 321 23.74 6.34 -24.38
N THR A 322 24.90 6.25 -23.74
CA THR A 322 26.19 6.06 -24.43
C THR A 322 26.38 4.61 -24.88
N HIS A 323 25.95 3.61 -24.09
CA HIS A 323 26.31 2.21 -24.33
C HIS A 323 25.15 1.33 -24.81
N SER A 324 23.92 1.53 -24.31
CA SER A 324 22.76 0.70 -24.66
C SER A 324 21.44 1.46 -24.50
N PRO A 325 21.17 2.48 -25.35
CA PRO A 325 20.03 3.38 -25.17
C PRO A 325 18.67 2.68 -25.30
N TRP A 326 18.56 1.69 -26.18
CA TRP A 326 17.27 1.09 -26.54
C TRP A 326 16.84 -0.03 -25.59
N ILE A 327 17.78 -0.90 -25.23
CA ILE A 327 17.51 -2.15 -24.49
C ILE A 327 18.14 -2.17 -23.09
N GLY A 328 19.02 -1.22 -22.74
CA GLY A 328 19.63 -1.17 -21.41
C GLY A 328 20.68 -2.25 -21.16
N PHE A 329 20.96 -2.51 -19.89
CA PHE A 329 21.97 -3.45 -19.39
C PHE A 329 21.39 -4.80 -18.94
N GLY A 330 20.08 -5.00 -19.12
CA GLY A 330 19.40 -6.24 -18.77
C GLY A 330 19.15 -6.43 -17.28
N MET A 331 18.83 -7.66 -16.89
CA MET A 331 18.47 -8.03 -15.51
C MET A 331 19.64 -7.88 -14.53
N ASP A 332 20.87 -7.96 -15.02
CA ASP A 332 22.05 -7.74 -14.20
C ASP A 332 22.14 -6.30 -13.69
N GLY A 333 21.59 -5.35 -14.45
CA GLY A 333 21.61 -3.93 -14.16
C GLY A 333 23.01 -3.37 -13.91
N LEU A 334 23.06 -2.21 -13.27
CA LEU A 334 24.30 -1.59 -12.79
C LEU A 334 24.19 -1.37 -11.27
N ARG A 335 25.29 -1.62 -10.54
CA ARG A 335 25.34 -1.41 -9.09
C ARG A 335 25.49 0.08 -8.76
N ILE A 336 24.46 0.85 -9.07
CA ILE A 336 24.31 2.28 -8.84
C ILE A 336 22.96 2.56 -8.17
N ALA A 337 22.82 3.72 -7.55
CA ALA A 337 21.56 4.11 -6.93
C ALA A 337 20.57 4.57 -8.01
N TYR A 338 19.53 3.77 -8.29
CA TYR A 338 18.52 4.13 -9.30
C TYR A 338 17.55 5.19 -8.82
N ASP A 339 17.10 5.10 -7.57
CA ASP A 339 16.36 6.16 -6.88
C ASP A 339 15.16 6.77 -7.65
N SER A 340 14.65 6.05 -8.65
CA SER A 340 13.58 6.43 -9.58
C SER A 340 13.19 5.19 -10.41
N ALA A 341 11.89 4.96 -10.58
CA ALA A 341 11.37 3.86 -11.41
C ALA A 341 11.76 3.99 -12.88
N TRP A 342 11.85 5.22 -13.40
CA TRP A 342 12.22 5.45 -14.79
C TRP A 342 13.71 5.23 -15.02
N VAL A 343 14.56 5.58 -14.04
CA VAL A 343 16.00 5.32 -14.14
C VAL A 343 16.29 3.84 -13.99
N GLU A 344 15.62 3.13 -13.08
CA GLU A 344 15.70 1.67 -13.02
C GLU A 344 15.26 1.05 -14.36
N ALA A 345 14.11 1.48 -14.92
CA ALA A 345 13.63 0.97 -16.19
C ALA A 345 14.56 1.29 -17.37
N LEU A 346 15.17 2.47 -17.36
CA LEU A 346 16.18 2.86 -18.34
C LEU A 346 17.43 1.98 -18.22
N VAL A 347 17.93 1.75 -17.01
CA VAL A 347 19.11 0.90 -16.78
C VAL A 347 18.82 -0.55 -17.16
N MET A 348 17.68 -1.11 -16.75
CA MET A 348 17.37 -2.52 -16.95
C MET A 348 16.92 -2.85 -18.39
N ALA A 349 16.15 -1.96 -19.03
CA ALA A 349 15.51 -2.24 -20.32
C ALA A 349 15.54 -1.06 -21.32
N GLY A 350 16.37 -0.05 -21.10
CA GLY A 350 16.55 1.09 -21.99
C GLY A 350 15.30 1.95 -22.15
N LEU A 351 15.22 2.69 -23.27
CA LEU A 351 14.03 3.48 -23.62
C LEU A 351 12.76 2.63 -23.73
N ILE A 352 12.87 1.36 -24.14
CA ILE A 352 11.74 0.44 -24.19
C ILE A 352 11.21 0.18 -22.77
N GLY A 353 12.10 -0.02 -21.80
CA GLY A 353 11.77 -0.12 -20.39
C GLY A 353 11.02 1.09 -19.86
N VAL A 354 11.51 2.29 -20.15
CA VAL A 354 10.88 3.57 -19.75
C VAL A 354 9.44 3.66 -20.28
N VAL A 355 9.21 3.28 -21.54
CA VAL A 355 7.87 3.23 -22.14
C VAL A 355 7.00 2.18 -21.45
N ALA A 356 7.52 0.97 -21.22
CA ALA A 356 6.80 -0.10 -20.54
C ALA A 356 6.40 0.29 -19.11
N GLN A 357 7.32 0.86 -18.32
CA GLN A 357 7.06 1.34 -16.97
C GLN A 357 6.00 2.45 -16.96
N THR A 358 6.07 3.39 -17.89
CA THR A 358 5.07 4.45 -18.03
C THR A 358 3.69 3.87 -18.40
N ALA A 359 3.65 2.87 -19.28
CA ALA A 359 2.43 2.16 -19.65
C ALA A 359 1.83 1.38 -18.47
N ILE A 360 2.66 0.73 -17.64
CA ILE A 360 2.25 0.05 -16.40
C ILE A 360 1.57 1.05 -15.47
N LEU A 361 2.24 2.17 -15.14
CA LEU A 361 1.67 3.19 -14.24
C LEU A 361 0.38 3.81 -14.80
N THR A 362 0.34 4.07 -16.11
CA THR A 362 -0.87 4.57 -16.79
C THR A 362 -2.02 3.56 -16.70
N MET A 363 -1.74 2.27 -16.91
CA MET A 363 -2.75 1.22 -16.83
C MET A 363 -3.32 1.09 -15.41
N LEU A 364 -2.49 1.27 -14.37
CA LEU A 364 -2.96 1.33 -12.97
C LEU A 364 -3.97 2.46 -12.76
N VAL A 365 -3.69 3.66 -13.30
CA VAL A 365 -4.62 4.81 -13.25
C VAL A 365 -5.92 4.50 -14.00
N VAL A 366 -5.84 3.88 -15.20
CA VAL A 366 -7.01 3.47 -15.98
C VAL A 366 -7.86 2.45 -15.22
N LEU A 367 -7.24 1.44 -14.60
CA LEU A 367 -7.93 0.43 -13.80
C LEU A 367 -8.64 1.06 -12.60
N TRP A 368 -7.99 1.97 -11.89
CA TRP A 368 -8.62 2.73 -10.81
C TRP A 368 -9.77 3.60 -11.31
N TRP A 369 -9.58 4.32 -12.41
CA TRP A 369 -10.65 5.15 -12.97
C TRP A 369 -11.89 4.30 -13.31
N ARG A 370 -11.69 3.11 -13.90
CA ARG A 370 -12.76 2.15 -14.19
C ARG A 370 -13.37 1.57 -12.91
N SER A 371 -12.59 1.39 -11.85
CA SER A 371 -13.09 0.86 -10.58
C SER A 371 -14.10 1.80 -9.89
N ARG A 372 -14.00 3.11 -10.14
CA ARG A 372 -14.94 4.13 -9.64
C ARG A 372 -16.40 3.88 -9.98
N ARG A 373 -16.67 3.14 -11.06
CA ARG A 373 -18.04 2.87 -11.54
C ARG A 373 -18.77 1.83 -10.71
N TRP A 374 -18.05 0.98 -9.97
CA TRP A 374 -18.65 -0.15 -9.26
C TRP A 374 -18.16 -0.31 -7.81
N ALA A 375 -17.04 0.30 -7.43
CA ALA A 375 -16.49 0.19 -6.08
C ALA A 375 -17.13 1.20 -5.11
N ASP A 376 -17.21 0.81 -3.84
CA ASP A 376 -17.57 1.74 -2.77
C ASP A 376 -16.65 2.97 -2.75
N ARG A 377 -17.20 4.16 -2.49
CA ARG A 377 -16.42 5.42 -2.40
C ARG A 377 -15.20 5.31 -1.48
N ALA A 378 -15.32 4.52 -0.43
CA ALA A 378 -14.24 4.21 0.50
C ALA A 378 -13.06 3.48 -0.16
N VAL A 379 -13.37 2.44 -0.94
CA VAL A 379 -12.39 1.62 -1.67
C VAL A 379 -11.77 2.43 -2.80
N VAL A 380 -12.58 3.25 -3.49
CA VAL A 380 -12.10 4.18 -4.52
C VAL A 380 -11.07 5.16 -3.97
N ARG A 381 -11.35 5.77 -2.81
CA ARG A 381 -10.42 6.69 -2.14
C ARG A 381 -9.15 5.98 -1.68
N PHE A 382 -9.28 4.79 -1.11
CA PHE A 382 -8.11 3.99 -0.72
C PHE A 382 -7.23 3.71 -1.95
N GLY A 383 -7.82 3.22 -3.04
CA GLY A 383 -7.12 2.99 -4.30
C GLY A 383 -6.48 4.28 -4.86
N ALA A 384 -7.15 5.43 -4.73
CA ALA A 384 -6.60 6.71 -5.19
C ALA A 384 -5.33 7.08 -4.42
N GLY A 385 -5.34 6.99 -3.08
CA GLY A 385 -4.12 7.30 -2.31
C GLY A 385 -3.01 6.30 -2.53
N LEU A 386 -3.33 5.00 -2.65
CA LEU A 386 -2.34 4.00 -3.02
C LEU A 386 -1.67 4.37 -4.35
N LEU A 387 -2.45 4.74 -5.38
CA LEU A 387 -1.90 5.15 -6.66
C LEU A 387 -1.07 6.42 -6.60
N VAL A 388 -1.49 7.43 -5.83
CA VAL A 388 -0.67 8.64 -5.65
C VAL A 388 0.66 8.29 -4.99
N VAL A 389 0.66 7.46 -3.94
CA VAL A 389 1.90 7.00 -3.28
C VAL A 389 2.80 6.21 -4.24
N VAL A 390 2.23 5.31 -5.05
CA VAL A 390 2.98 4.51 -6.03
C VAL A 390 3.54 5.38 -7.15
N VAL A 391 2.71 6.20 -7.81
CA VAL A 391 3.12 7.01 -8.97
C VAL A 391 4.10 8.11 -8.57
N VAL A 392 3.80 8.86 -7.51
CA VAL A 392 4.67 9.96 -7.07
C VAL A 392 5.89 9.41 -6.32
N GLY A 393 5.74 8.36 -5.52
CA GLY A 393 6.86 7.68 -4.88
C GLY A 393 7.84 7.09 -5.89
N SER A 394 7.35 6.68 -7.08
CA SER A 394 8.18 6.21 -8.20
C SER A 394 9.21 7.22 -8.71
N LEU A 395 9.07 8.50 -8.37
CA LEU A 395 10.07 9.53 -8.69
C LEU A 395 11.32 9.46 -7.79
N GLY A 396 11.20 8.88 -6.59
CA GLY A 396 12.27 8.82 -5.59
C GLY A 396 12.72 7.40 -5.21
N LEU A 397 11.95 6.39 -5.59
CA LEU A 397 12.22 4.97 -5.38
C LEU A 397 11.39 4.16 -6.37
N PRO A 398 11.88 3.09 -7.00
CA PRO A 398 11.08 2.23 -7.89
C PRO A 398 9.98 1.45 -7.15
N THR A 399 8.88 2.11 -6.75
CA THR A 399 7.86 1.54 -5.84
C THR A 399 7.15 0.29 -6.37
N THR A 400 7.19 0.05 -7.68
CA THR A 400 6.56 -1.11 -8.31
C THR A 400 7.44 -2.36 -8.32
N THR A 401 8.74 -2.23 -8.09
CA THR A 401 9.75 -3.30 -8.28
C THR A 401 10.67 -3.41 -7.06
N VAL A 402 10.72 -2.38 -6.20
CA VAL A 402 11.47 -2.42 -4.95
C VAL A 402 10.87 -3.44 -4.00
N ASN A 403 11.66 -4.47 -3.73
CA ASN A 403 11.54 -5.47 -2.68
C ASN A 403 10.20 -5.55 -1.92
N ARG A 404 10.21 -5.29 -0.60
CA ARG A 404 9.10 -5.59 0.32
C ARG A 404 7.86 -4.77 -0.01
N VAL A 405 8.08 -3.57 -0.55
CA VAL A 405 7.05 -2.65 -1.01
C VAL A 405 6.26 -3.26 -2.18
N SER A 406 6.96 -3.83 -3.16
CA SER A 406 6.37 -4.42 -4.36
C SER A 406 5.31 -5.46 -3.98
N THR A 407 5.62 -6.33 -3.01
CA THR A 407 4.68 -7.36 -2.54
C THR A 407 3.38 -6.77 -2.03
N VAL A 408 3.46 -5.80 -1.13
CA VAL A 408 2.27 -5.18 -0.52
C VAL A 408 1.52 -4.31 -1.53
N VAL A 409 2.23 -3.54 -2.34
CA VAL A 409 1.62 -2.68 -3.38
C VAL A 409 0.86 -3.52 -4.38
N TRP A 410 1.48 -4.55 -4.98
CA TRP A 410 0.84 -5.37 -6.00
C TRP A 410 -0.30 -6.22 -5.45
N LEU A 411 -0.19 -6.70 -4.21
CA LEU A 411 -1.30 -7.36 -3.54
C LEU A 411 -2.48 -6.39 -3.37
N LEU A 412 -2.25 -5.18 -2.86
CA LEU A 412 -3.31 -4.18 -2.71
C LEU A 412 -3.88 -3.76 -4.07
N VAL A 413 -3.06 -3.61 -5.11
CA VAL A 413 -3.51 -3.34 -6.49
C VAL A 413 -4.43 -4.46 -6.98
N ALA A 414 -4.05 -5.73 -6.82
CA ALA A 414 -4.88 -6.87 -7.20
C ALA A 414 -6.21 -6.88 -6.43
N LEU A 415 -6.15 -6.63 -5.11
CA LEU A 415 -7.33 -6.56 -4.24
C LEU A 415 -8.17 -5.29 -4.47
N LEU A 416 -7.66 -4.20 -5.05
CA LEU A 416 -8.38 -2.92 -5.18
C LEU A 416 -8.86 -2.63 -6.61
N LEU A 417 -8.11 -3.03 -7.63
CA LEU A 417 -8.28 -2.50 -8.99
C LEU A 417 -8.69 -3.57 -10.01
N VAL A 418 -8.38 -4.84 -9.75
CA VAL A 418 -8.41 -5.90 -10.78
C VAL A 418 -9.74 -6.66 -10.81
N ALA A 419 -10.25 -7.07 -9.65
CA ALA A 419 -11.42 -7.95 -9.61
C ALA A 419 -12.74 -7.19 -9.46
N ARG A 420 -13.67 -7.34 -10.41
CA ARG A 420 -15.04 -6.84 -10.23
C ARG A 420 -15.77 -7.65 -9.16
N PRO A 421 -16.59 -7.02 -8.29
CA PRO A 421 -17.50 -7.77 -7.44
C PRO A 421 -18.36 -8.69 -8.33
N ALA A 422 -18.53 -9.94 -7.91
CA ALA A 422 -19.53 -10.79 -8.54
C ALA A 422 -20.87 -10.04 -8.50
N PRO A 423 -21.63 -9.98 -9.61
CA PRO A 423 -22.96 -9.42 -9.57
C PRO A 423 -23.73 -10.14 -8.46
N PRO A 424 -24.52 -9.42 -7.64
CA PRO A 424 -25.28 -10.06 -6.58
C PRO A 424 -26.11 -11.18 -7.22
N THR A 425 -25.87 -12.42 -6.79
CA THR A 425 -26.66 -13.56 -7.24
C THR A 425 -28.12 -13.15 -7.04
N PRO A 426 -28.94 -13.14 -8.12
CA PRO A 426 -30.33 -12.73 -7.99
C PRO A 426 -30.91 -13.56 -6.86
N ALA A 427 -31.46 -12.87 -5.84
CA ALA A 427 -32.06 -13.54 -4.71
C ALA A 427 -32.98 -14.62 -5.29
N PRO A 428 -32.83 -15.90 -4.89
CA PRO A 428 -33.58 -16.99 -5.49
C PRO A 428 -35.02 -16.53 -5.53
N ALA A 429 -35.54 -16.32 -6.75
CA ALA A 429 -36.82 -15.65 -6.96
C ALA A 429 -37.77 -16.33 -6.00
N THR A 430 -38.14 -15.62 -4.92
CA THR A 430 -38.88 -16.20 -3.80
C THR A 430 -40.03 -16.93 -4.44
N ALA A 431 -39.96 -18.26 -4.45
CA ALA A 431 -40.83 -19.10 -5.27
C ALA A 431 -42.23 -18.53 -5.07
N PRO A 432 -42.88 -18.06 -6.15
CA PRO A 432 -43.98 -17.10 -6.10
C PRO A 432 -44.86 -17.50 -4.94
N ARG A 433 -44.77 -16.71 -3.86
CA ARG A 433 -45.13 -17.08 -2.49
C ARG A 433 -46.47 -17.78 -2.59
N ALA A 434 -46.44 -19.14 -2.60
CA ALA A 434 -47.53 -19.95 -3.13
C ALA A 434 -48.80 -19.34 -2.60
N SER A 435 -49.54 -18.65 -3.49
CA SER A 435 -50.54 -17.66 -3.09
C SER A 435 -51.34 -18.35 -2.03
N ARG A 436 -51.17 -17.93 -0.77
CA ARG A 436 -51.77 -18.58 0.38
C ARG A 436 -53.24 -18.48 0.03
N ARG A 437 -53.81 -19.58 -0.47
CA ARG A 437 -55.18 -19.66 -0.93
C ARG A 437 -55.90 -19.15 0.30
N VAL A 438 -56.43 -17.93 0.21
CA VAL A 438 -57.32 -17.42 1.23
C VAL A 438 -58.46 -18.40 1.13
N VAL A 439 -58.44 -19.41 2.01
CA VAL A 439 -59.59 -20.26 2.22
C VAL A 439 -60.68 -19.24 2.54
N PRO A 440 -61.69 -19.07 1.66
CA PRO A 440 -62.74 -18.11 1.93
C PRO A 440 -63.26 -18.44 3.31
N ALA A 441 -63.18 -17.46 4.21
CA ALA A 441 -63.73 -17.58 5.54
C ALA A 441 -65.18 -18.03 5.35
N SER A 442 -65.46 -19.29 5.73
CA SER A 442 -66.81 -19.81 5.81
C SER A 442 -67.63 -18.78 6.57
N ARG A 443 -68.65 -18.25 5.90
CA ARG A 443 -69.67 -17.34 6.41
C ARG A 443 -69.92 -17.62 7.90
N ARG A 444 -69.48 -16.70 8.77
CA ARG A 444 -70.08 -16.62 10.10
C ARG A 444 -71.55 -16.23 9.89
N PRO A 445 -72.51 -16.98 10.47
CA PRO A 445 -73.91 -16.59 10.44
C PRO A 445 -74.07 -15.21 11.08
N ALA A 446 -74.95 -14.40 10.48
CA ALA A 446 -75.31 -13.07 10.94
C ALA A 446 -75.82 -13.15 12.38
N VAL A 447 -75.04 -12.65 13.33
CA VAL A 447 -75.54 -12.32 14.66
C VAL A 447 -76.23 -10.97 14.54
N SER A 448 -77.50 -10.98 14.90
CA SER A 448 -78.44 -9.87 14.78
C SER A 448 -77.97 -8.65 15.57
N ALA A 449 -78.21 -7.49 14.97
CA ALA A 449 -78.18 -6.19 15.60
C ALA A 449 -79.02 -6.17 16.89
N GLY A 450 -78.45 -5.63 17.96
CA GLY A 450 -79.18 -5.31 19.17
C GLY A 450 -78.28 -4.63 20.21
N GLN A 451 -78.61 -3.36 20.47
CA GLN A 451 -78.31 -2.58 21.69
C GLN A 451 -76.89 -1.95 21.83
N PHE A 452 -76.78 -0.61 21.71
CA PHE A 452 -76.80 0.41 22.81
C PHE A 452 -75.43 0.43 23.56
N VAL A 453 -74.64 1.50 23.77
CA VAL A 453 -74.79 2.95 24.06
C VAL A 453 -73.42 3.65 23.83
N PRO A 454 -73.37 4.97 23.56
CA PRO A 454 -72.14 5.77 23.38
C PRO A 454 -71.64 6.43 24.69
N ALA A 455 -70.33 6.73 24.81
CA ALA A 455 -69.81 7.87 25.59
C ALA A 455 -68.27 8.02 25.51
N GLY A 456 -67.80 9.27 25.39
CA GLY A 456 -66.48 9.76 25.83
C GLY A 456 -65.28 9.34 24.98
N GLY A 457 -64.59 10.19 24.22
CA GLY A 457 -64.21 11.56 24.53
C GLY A 457 -62.97 11.59 25.43
N VAL A 458 -61.77 11.66 24.85
CA VAL A 458 -60.59 12.36 25.44
C VAL A 458 -59.62 12.72 24.30
N ARG A 459 -59.45 14.02 24.06
CA ARG A 459 -58.27 14.59 23.39
C ARG A 459 -57.14 14.64 24.41
N PHE A 460 -55.95 14.14 24.06
CA PHE A 460 -54.71 14.57 24.71
C PHE A 460 -53.75 15.14 23.66
N ALA A 461 -53.64 16.47 23.68
CA ALA A 461 -52.46 17.18 23.26
C ALA A 461 -51.42 17.06 24.39
N VAL A 462 -50.18 16.69 24.08
CA VAL A 462 -49.04 16.88 24.97
C VAL A 462 -47.94 17.55 24.16
N GLY A 463 -47.76 18.84 24.44
CA GLY A 463 -46.54 19.55 24.12
C GLY A 463 -45.43 19.21 25.13
N LYS A 464 -44.19 19.36 24.68
CA LYS A 464 -43.01 19.56 25.54
C LYS A 464 -42.09 20.51 24.77
N GLN A 465 -42.18 21.80 25.04
CA GLN A 465 -41.41 22.58 26.01
C GLN A 465 -39.90 22.63 25.71
N ALA A 466 -39.47 23.86 25.43
CA ALA A 466 -38.12 24.37 25.48
C ALA A 466 -37.66 24.56 26.94
N GLY A 467 -36.34 24.47 27.14
CA GLY A 467 -35.55 24.97 28.28
C GLY A 467 -34.10 25.02 27.77
N VAL A 468 -33.46 26.18 27.58
CA VAL A 468 -32.95 27.17 28.56
C VAL A 468 -31.74 26.64 29.33
N GLU A 469 -30.60 27.25 28.98
CA GLU A 469 -29.43 27.69 29.77
C GLU A 469 -28.96 26.90 31.00
N SER A 470 -27.65 26.66 31.01
CA SER A 470 -26.81 26.90 32.19
C SER A 470 -25.43 27.40 31.73
N GLU A 471 -24.97 28.42 32.44
CA GLU A 471 -23.62 29.03 32.46
C GLU A 471 -22.47 28.02 32.57
#